data_AF-A0A957ILA6-F1
#
_entry.id   AF-A0A957ILA6-F1
#
_cell.length_a   1.000
_cell.length_b   1.000
_cell.length_c   1.000
_cell.angle_alpha   90.00
_cell.angle_beta   90.00
_cell.angle_gamma   90.00
#
_symmetry.space_group_name_H-M   'P 1'
#
loop_
_entity.id
_entity.type
_entity.pdbx_description
1 polymer ?
#
loop_
_entity_poly.entity_id
_entity_poly.type
_entity_poly.pdbx_seq_one_letter_code
_entity_poly.pdbx_strand_id
1 'polypeptide(L)'
;TADTCQETPFARCFAVEDVLPFQLKRLRHYLRERGIGQVTIKKRGSALEPEQLRRQLRLQGEGECILFLTFVRGETAVIVGHEIT
;
A
#
# COMPACT_ATOMS: atom_id res chain seq x y z
N THR A 1 -9.08 -9.44 5.54
CA THR A 1 -8.88 -9.89 4.15
C THR A 1 -9.69 -11.15 3.94
N ALA A 2 -10.01 -11.49 2.71
CA ALA A 2 -10.73 -12.71 2.35
C ALA A 2 -10.04 -13.34 1.13
N ASP A 3 -10.20 -14.66 0.96
CA ASP A 3 -9.56 -15.40 -0.13
C ASP A 3 -10.25 -15.17 -1.49
N THR A 4 -11.50 -14.71 -1.47
CA THR A 4 -12.27 -14.36 -2.67
C THR A 4 -12.81 -12.93 -2.55
N CYS A 5 -13.00 -12.28 -3.71
CA CYS A 5 -13.69 -11.00 -3.76
C CYS A 5 -15.13 -11.16 -3.24
N GLN A 6 -15.59 -10.22 -2.43
CA GLN A 6 -16.94 -10.18 -1.89
C GLN A 6 -17.52 -8.79 -2.18
N GLU A 7 -18.21 -8.68 -3.32
CA GLU A 7 -18.81 -7.43 -3.74
C GLU A 7 -19.92 -6.98 -2.79
N THR A 8 -19.98 -5.68 -2.52
CA THR A 8 -20.99 -5.10 -1.65
C THR A 8 -21.13 -3.61 -1.92
N PRO A 9 -22.34 -3.02 -1.85
CA PRO A 9 -22.52 -1.58 -2.03
C PRO A 9 -21.91 -0.76 -0.89
N PHE A 10 -21.48 -1.38 0.21
CA PHE A 10 -20.98 -0.69 1.40
C PHE A 10 -19.46 -0.54 1.44
N ALA A 11 -18.72 -1.20 0.54
CA ALA A 11 -17.27 -1.20 0.55
C ALA A 11 -16.67 -1.28 -0.85
N ARG A 12 -15.40 -0.86 -0.96
CA ARG A 12 -14.59 -1.06 -2.15
C ARG A 12 -13.63 -2.22 -1.94
N CYS A 13 -13.49 -3.05 -2.97
CA CYS A 13 -12.59 -4.19 -2.94
C CYS A 13 -11.23 -3.82 -3.53
N PHE A 14 -10.17 -4.36 -2.93
CA PHE A 14 -8.81 -4.16 -3.38
C PHE A 14 -8.11 -5.51 -3.41
N ALA A 15 -7.46 -5.81 -4.52
CA ALA A 15 -6.64 -7.00 -4.66
C ALA A 15 -5.34 -6.77 -3.91
N VAL A 16 -5.00 -7.70 -3.01
CA VAL A 16 -3.73 -7.66 -2.29
C VAL A 16 -2.67 -8.30 -3.15
N GLU A 17 -1.62 -7.55 -3.48
CA GLU A 17 -0.46 -8.06 -4.22
C GLU A 17 0.64 -8.56 -3.28
N ASP A 18 0.90 -7.82 -2.19
CA ASP A 18 1.93 -8.18 -1.22
C ASP A 18 1.70 -7.52 0.15
N VAL A 19 2.32 -8.09 1.18
CA VAL A 19 2.31 -7.58 2.56
C VAL A 19 3.74 -7.52 3.09
N LEU A 20 4.18 -6.32 3.45
CA LEU A 20 5.55 -6.06 3.88
C LEU A 20 5.55 -5.46 5.29
N PRO A 21 6.46 -5.87 6.19
CA PRO A 21 6.79 -5.07 7.36
C PRO A 21 7.21 -3.66 6.93
N PHE A 22 6.75 -2.62 7.62
CA PHE A 22 7.08 -1.26 7.22
C PHE A 22 8.57 -0.97 7.44
N GLN A 23 9.30 -0.87 6.33
CA GLN A 23 10.66 -0.38 6.32
C GLN A 23 10.89 0.43 5.04
N LEU A 24 11.14 1.74 5.18
CA LEU A 24 11.18 2.69 4.07
C LEU A 24 12.11 2.26 2.92
N LYS A 25 13.31 1.77 3.24
CA LYS A 25 14.28 1.33 2.22
C LYS A 25 13.76 0.13 1.42
N ARG A 26 13.17 -0.86 2.11
CA ARG A 26 12.60 -2.05 1.49
C ARG A 26 11.40 -1.69 0.61
N LEU A 27 10.48 -0.87 1.14
CA LEU A 27 9.31 -0.42 0.38
C LEU A 27 9.73 0.37 -0.86
N ARG A 28 10.69 1.29 -0.75
CA ARG A 28 11.19 2.05 -1.89
C ARG A 28 11.80 1.13 -2.96
N HIS A 29 12.58 0.15 -2.55
CA HIS A 29 13.19 -0.82 -3.46
C HIS A 29 12.12 -1.63 -4.20
N TYR A 30 11.17 -2.20 -3.46
CA TYR A 30 10.04 -2.96 -3.99
C TYR A 30 9.23 -2.16 -5.03
N LEU A 31 8.88 -0.91 -4.72
CA LEU A 31 8.11 -0.06 -5.62
C LEU A 31 8.90 0.31 -6.89
N ARG A 32 10.20 0.56 -6.75
CA ARG A 32 11.08 0.90 -7.87
C ARG A 32 11.26 -0.28 -8.83
N GLU A 33 11.43 -1.49 -8.31
CA GLU A 33 11.55 -2.70 -9.13
C GLU A 33 10.30 -2.96 -9.97
N ARG A 34 9.13 -2.57 -9.45
CA ARG A 34 7.85 -2.65 -10.16
C ARG A 34 7.53 -1.42 -11.03
N GLY A 35 8.47 -0.48 -11.16
CA GLY A 35 8.26 0.73 -11.96
C GLY A 35 7.10 1.61 -11.46
N ILE A 36 6.82 1.61 -10.15
CA ILE A 36 5.77 2.45 -9.56
C ILE A 36 6.28 3.89 -9.42
N GLY A 37 5.54 4.84 -9.96
CA GLY A 37 5.75 6.29 -9.80
C GLY A 37 4.73 6.97 -8.92
N GLN A 38 3.51 6.44 -8.86
CA GLN A 38 2.41 7.04 -8.13
C GLN A 38 1.86 6.10 -7.07
N VAL A 39 1.55 6.64 -5.89
CA VAL A 39 0.98 5.84 -4.80
C VAL A 39 -0.21 6.55 -4.16
N THR A 40 -1.32 5.82 -4.08
CA THR A 40 -2.44 6.19 -3.21
C THR A 40 -2.21 5.60 -1.84
N ILE A 41 -2.07 6.43 -0.81
CA ILE A 41 -1.79 5.95 0.55
C ILE A 41 -3.06 6.03 1.40
N LYS A 42 -3.47 4.89 1.95
CA LYS A 42 -4.60 4.77 2.88
C LYS A 42 -4.06 4.39 4.26
N LYS A 43 -4.37 5.20 5.28
CA LYS A 43 -3.93 5.00 6.67
C LYS A 43 -5.03 4.35 7.52
N ARG A 44 -4.64 3.39 8.37
CA ARG A 44 -5.48 2.70 9.36
C ARG A 44 -4.69 2.58 10.67
N GLY A 45 -4.87 3.53 11.58
CA GLY A 45 -4.20 3.56 12.89
C GLY A 45 -2.69 3.88 12.86
N SER A 46 -1.99 3.77 11.73
CA SER A 46 -0.54 4.06 11.61
C SER A 46 -0.21 5.51 11.97
N ALA A 47 0.84 5.76 12.77
CA ALA A 47 1.29 7.11 13.10
C ALA A 47 2.00 7.83 11.93
N LEU A 48 2.34 7.12 10.85
CA LEU A 48 3.01 7.69 9.69
C LEU A 48 2.12 8.70 8.96
N GLU A 49 2.69 9.82 8.55
CA GLU A 49 2.00 10.82 7.75
C GLU A 49 2.11 10.49 6.25
N PRO A 50 0.98 10.30 5.53
CA PRO A 50 1.00 9.90 4.12
C PRO A 50 1.84 10.80 3.22
N GLU A 51 1.74 12.11 3.39
CA GLU A 51 2.48 13.08 2.59
C GLU A 51 3.99 13.03 2.86
N GLN A 52 4.39 12.80 4.11
CA GLN A 52 5.80 12.61 4.44
C GLN A 52 6.34 11.33 3.80
N LEU A 53 5.58 10.23 3.85
CA LEU A 53 5.96 8.98 3.22
C LEU A 53 6.09 9.14 1.70
N ARG A 54 5.13 9.77 1.03
CA ARG A 54 5.20 10.06 -0.42
C ARG A 54 6.49 10.76 -0.80
N ARG A 55 6.82 11.85 -0.09
CA ARG A 55 8.06 12.62 -0.31
C ARG A 55 9.31 11.78 -0.07
N GLN A 56 9.28 10.90 0.93
CA GLN A 56 10.39 10.00 1.24
C GLN A 56 10.56 8.87 0.23
N LEU A 57 9.50 8.43 -0.46
CA LEU A 57 9.60 7.33 -1.42
C LEU A 57 10.35 7.75 -2.69
N ARG A 58 10.24 9.01 -3.13
CA ARG A 58 10.95 9.56 -4.30
C ARG A 58 10.83 8.67 -5.55
N LEU A 59 9.60 8.27 -5.87
CA LEU A 59 9.29 7.36 -6.97
C LEU A 59 9.36 8.08 -8.33
N GLN A 60 9.71 7.35 -9.38
CA GLN A 60 9.93 7.90 -10.74
C GLN A 60 9.43 6.98 -11.86
N GLY A 61 8.56 6.01 -11.57
CA GLY A 61 8.00 5.11 -12.57
C GLY A 61 6.71 5.62 -13.23
N GLU A 62 6.12 4.81 -14.09
CA GLU A 62 4.84 5.09 -14.74
C GLU A 62 3.67 4.36 -14.08
N GLY A 63 3.98 3.29 -13.33
CA GLY A 63 2.98 2.48 -12.64
C GLY A 63 2.38 3.18 -11.42
N GLU A 64 1.23 2.69 -11.00
CA GLU A 64 0.55 3.13 -9.79
C GLU A 64 0.17 1.96 -8.89
N CYS A 65 0.11 2.20 -7.58
CA CYS A 65 -0.43 1.23 -6.64
C CYS A 65 -1.08 1.92 -5.44
N ILE A 66 -1.79 1.13 -4.65
CA ILE A 66 -2.38 1.54 -3.38
C ILE A 66 -1.58 0.93 -2.24
N LEU A 67 -1.17 1.78 -1.29
CA LEU A 67 -0.50 1.37 -0.07
C LEU A 67 -1.46 1.52 1.11
N PHE A 68 -1.70 0.45 1.85
CA PHE A 68 -2.43 0.49 3.12
C PHE A 68 -1.44 0.44 4.27
N LEU A 69 -1.29 1.54 4.99
CA LEU A 69 -0.49 1.62 6.22
C LEU A 69 -1.36 1.18 7.39
N THR A 70 -1.07 0.02 7.95
CA THR A 70 -1.89 -0.61 8.99
C THR A 70 -1.02 -1.32 10.02
N PHE A 71 -1.62 -1.74 11.13
CA PHE A 71 -1.00 -2.65 12.09
C PHE A 71 -1.46 -4.08 11.85
N VAL A 72 -0.53 -5.02 11.85
CA VAL A 72 -0.79 -6.46 11.73
C VAL A 72 -0.02 -7.15 12.85
N ARG A 73 -0.74 -7.90 13.71
CA ARG A 73 -0.15 -8.68 14.82
C ARG A 73 0.81 -7.88 15.72
N GLY A 74 0.52 -6.60 15.95
CA GLY A 74 1.32 -5.71 16.81
C GLY A 74 2.44 -4.95 16.09
N GLU A 75 2.64 -5.18 14.80
CA GLU A 75 3.68 -4.53 14.00
C GLU A 75 3.10 -3.62 12.92
N THR A 76 3.80 -2.55 12.56
CA THR A 76 3.40 -1.72 11.43
C THR A 76 3.72 -2.44 10.13
N ALA A 77 2.70 -2.57 9.27
CA ALA A 77 2.80 -3.22 7.98
C ALA A 77 2.29 -2.30 6.85
N VAL A 78 2.75 -2.61 5.65
CA VAL A 78 2.25 -2.04 4.40
C VAL A 78 1.67 -3.16 3.57
N ILE A 79 0.40 -3.02 3.22
CA ILE A 79 -0.24 -3.88 2.21
C ILE A 79 -0.19 -3.12 0.89
N VAL A 80 0.31 -3.77 -0.15
CA VAL A 80 0.33 -3.26 -1.52
C VAL A 80 -0.83 -3.89 -2.28
N GLY A 81 -1.54 -3.10 -3.07
CA GLY A 81 -2.63 -3.61 -3.90
C GLY A 81 -3.12 -2.63 -4.93
N HIS A 82 -4.15 -3.03 -5.68
CA HIS A 82 -4.88 -2.21 -6.63
C HIS A 82 -6.38 -2.32 -6.39
N GLU A 83 -7.14 -1.34 -6.86
CA GLU A 83 -8.61 -1.37 -6.78
C GLU A 83 -9.13 -2.41 -7.76
N ILE A 84 -10.04 -3.27 -7.29
CA ILE A 84 -10.77 -4.20 -8.15
C ILE A 84 -12.01 -3.46 -8.60
N THR A 85 -12.12 -3.21 -9.91
CA THR A 85 -13.35 -2.71 -10.55
C THR A 85 -14.36 -3.81 -10.71
#